data_AF-A0A3S0R4T2-F1
#
_entry.id   AF-A0A3S0R4T2-F1
#
_cell.length_a   1.000
_cell.length_b   1.000
_cell.length_c   1.000
_cell.angle_alpha   90.00
_cell.angle_beta   90.00
_cell.angle_gamma   90.00
#
_symmetry.space_group_name_H-M   'P 1'
#
loop_
_entity.id
_entity.type
_entity.pdbx_description
1 polymer ?
#
loop_
_entity_poly.entity_id
_entity_poly.type
_entity_poly.pdbx_seq_one_letter_code
_entity_poly.pdbx_strand_id
1 'polypeptide(L)'
;MRQGPPPPFLYLYDFGDDWHHRIEIETLRLPEADRKYPACIDGARSRPPEDVGGVHGYAEFLDVLHDPNHPDHADMKRWAGRAFHPEKFDIAKTDHAVRSAVRAAKRRAALSRYD
;
A
#
# COMPACT_ATOMS: atom_id res chain seq x y z
N MET A 1 -9.87 6.53 -32.94
CA MET A 1 -9.72 5.51 -31.89
C MET A 1 -8.69 6.06 -30.90
N ARG A 2 -8.99 6.11 -29.59
CA ARG A 2 -8.01 6.64 -28.61
C ARG A 2 -6.76 5.75 -28.63
N GLN A 3 -5.64 6.32 -29.06
CA GLN A 3 -4.32 5.73 -28.99
C GLN A 3 -3.68 6.28 -27.70
N GLY A 4 -3.56 5.45 -26.67
CA GLY A 4 -3.01 5.82 -25.37
C GLY A 4 -3.58 4.97 -24.24
N PRO A 5 -2.89 4.88 -23.08
CA PRO A 5 -3.42 4.19 -21.92
C PRO A 5 -4.75 4.80 -21.46
N PRO A 6 -5.62 4.03 -20.80
CA PRO A 6 -6.84 4.57 -20.21
C PRO A 6 -6.50 5.64 -19.17
N PRO A 7 -7.42 6.59 -18.91
CA PRO A 7 -7.21 7.63 -17.90
C PRO A 7 -7.00 7.00 -16.50
N PRO A 8 -6.26 7.70 -15.61
CA PRO A 8 -6.14 7.32 -14.21
C PRO A 8 -7.50 7.24 -13.54
N PHE A 9 -7.61 6.41 -12.51
CA PHE A 9 -8.77 6.37 -11.62
C PHE A 9 -8.34 6.36 -10.16
N LEU A 10 -9.24 6.79 -9.28
CA LEU A 10 -9.02 6.81 -7.84
C LEU A 10 -9.70 5.58 -7.22
N TYR A 11 -8.96 4.90 -6.36
CA TYR A 11 -9.48 3.90 -5.45
C TYR A 11 -9.50 4.48 -4.05
N LEU A 12 -10.70 4.65 -3.51
CA LEU A 12 -10.90 5.06 -2.13
C LEU A 12 -10.84 3.81 -1.24
N TYR A 13 -9.85 3.77 -0.36
CA TYR A 13 -9.68 2.77 0.69
C TYR A 13 -9.98 3.41 2.04
N ASP A 14 -10.66 2.65 2.91
CA ASP A 14 -11.05 3.08 4.26
C ASP A 14 -11.88 4.39 4.27
N PHE A 15 -13.20 4.25 4.39
CA PHE A 15 -14.09 5.41 4.42
C PHE A 15 -14.00 6.23 5.71
N GLY A 16 -13.27 5.77 6.73
CA GLY A 16 -12.94 6.57 7.90
C GLY A 16 -11.79 7.52 7.62
N ASP A 17 -10.66 6.95 7.18
CA ASP A 17 -9.41 7.69 6.95
C ASP A 17 -9.30 8.36 5.56
N ASP A 18 -10.20 8.03 4.63
CA ASP A 18 -10.32 8.64 3.30
C ASP A 18 -9.06 8.50 2.42
N TRP A 19 -8.44 7.31 2.41
CA TRP A 19 -7.22 7.05 1.63
C TRP A 19 -7.51 6.95 0.13
N HIS A 20 -7.08 7.99 -0.60
CA HIS A 20 -7.19 8.04 -2.06
C HIS A 20 -5.94 7.47 -2.75
N HIS A 21 -6.07 6.28 -3.34
CA HIS A 21 -5.03 5.68 -4.19
C HIS A 21 -5.27 6.02 -5.66
N ARG A 22 -4.33 6.73 -6.28
CA ARG A 22 -4.34 6.95 -7.73
C ARG A 22 -3.75 5.75 -8.46
N ILE A 23 -4.54 5.15 -9.34
CA ILE A 23 -4.16 3.98 -10.12
C ILE A 23 -4.03 4.37 -11.59
N GLU A 24 -2.87 4.07 -12.16
CA GLU A 24 -2.50 4.37 -13.53
C GLU A 24 -2.11 3.09 -14.27
N ILE A 25 -2.51 3.00 -15.53
CA ILE A 25 -2.02 1.98 -16.45
C ILE A 25 -0.93 2.64 -17.29
N GLU A 26 0.33 2.44 -16.92
CA GLU A 26 1.46 3.06 -17.63
C GLU A 26 1.75 2.38 -18.97
N THR A 27 1.62 1.06 -19.03
CA THR A 27 1.93 0.28 -20.24
C THR A 27 1.09 -1.00 -20.29
N LEU A 28 0.48 -1.25 -21.44
CA LEU A 28 -0.17 -2.51 -21.76
C LEU A 28 0.79 -3.37 -22.58
N ARG A 29 1.23 -4.49 -22.02
CA ARG A 29 2.15 -5.44 -22.67
C ARG A 29 1.70 -6.87 -22.47
N LEU A 30 2.20 -7.76 -23.34
CA LEU A 30 2.02 -9.19 -23.15
C LEU A 30 2.74 -9.64 -21.85
N PRO A 31 2.17 -10.60 -21.11
CA PRO A 31 2.83 -11.16 -19.94
C PRO A 31 4.21 -11.75 -20.28
N GLU A 32 5.18 -11.52 -19.41
CA GLU A 32 6.51 -12.12 -19.52
C GLU A 32 6.42 -13.62 -19.18
N ALA A 33 6.98 -14.49 -20.03
CA ALA A 33 6.79 -15.95 -19.94
C ALA A 33 7.20 -16.55 -18.58
N ASP A 34 8.32 -16.07 -18.02
CA ASP A 34 8.90 -16.61 -16.78
C ASP A 34 8.48 -15.83 -15.53
N ARG A 35 7.59 -14.84 -15.67
CA ARG A 35 7.18 -13.99 -14.56
C ARG A 35 5.87 -14.46 -13.95
N LYS A 36 5.89 -14.65 -12.62
CA LYS A 36 4.68 -14.92 -11.84
C LYS A 36 3.97 -13.61 -11.51
N TYR A 37 2.70 -13.50 -11.89
CA TYR A 37 1.86 -12.32 -11.62
C TYR A 37 0.81 -12.58 -10.51
N PRO A 38 0.38 -11.54 -9.78
CA PRO A 38 0.94 -10.18 -9.76
C PRO A 38 2.38 -10.16 -9.22
N ALA A 39 3.14 -9.13 -9.60
CA ALA A 39 4.48 -8.90 -9.09
C ALA A 39 4.65 -7.41 -8.75
N CYS A 40 5.25 -7.13 -7.61
CA CYS A 40 5.72 -5.78 -7.29
C CYS A 40 7.11 -5.60 -7.93
N ILE A 41 7.24 -4.62 -8.83
CA ILE A 41 8.50 -4.33 -9.55
C ILE A 41 9.31 -3.21 -8.92
N ASP A 42 8.63 -2.30 -8.23
CA ASP A 42 9.21 -1.10 -7.69
C ASP A 42 8.32 -0.57 -6.55
N GLY A 43 8.86 0.34 -5.75
CA GLY A 43 8.15 1.07 -4.72
C GLY A 43 9.09 1.85 -3.82
N ALA A 44 8.51 2.75 -3.05
CA ALA A 44 9.26 3.61 -2.13
C ALA A 44 8.42 3.88 -0.88
N ARG A 45 9.13 4.12 0.22
CA ARG A 45 8.59 4.48 1.54
C ARG A 45 7.68 3.38 2.13
N SER A 46 7.44 3.46 3.43
CA SER A 46 6.46 2.61 4.09
C SER A 46 5.06 3.16 3.85
N ARG A 47 4.08 2.26 3.77
CA ARG A 47 2.67 2.66 3.85
C ARG A 47 2.40 3.35 5.19
N PRO A 48 1.44 4.28 5.27
CA PRO A 48 0.93 4.77 6.55
C PRO A 48 0.49 3.61 7.45
N PRO A 49 0.65 3.71 8.78
CA PRO A 49 -0.04 2.83 9.72
C PRO A 49 -1.55 2.85 9.47
N GLU A 50 -2.24 1.73 9.69
CA GLU A 50 -3.71 1.74 9.67
C GLU A 50 -4.23 2.65 10.78
N ASP A 51 -5.40 3.26 10.57
CA ASP A 51 -6.10 4.10 11.55
C ASP A 51 -5.27 5.31 12.05
N VAL A 52 -4.34 5.81 11.24
CA VAL A 52 -3.51 6.98 11.59
C VAL A 52 -4.26 8.31 11.38
N GLY A 53 -5.48 8.28 10.85
CA GLY A 53 -6.31 9.48 10.65
C GLY A 53 -6.11 10.10 9.27
N GLY A 54 -5.93 9.27 8.24
CA GLY A 54 -5.81 9.73 6.86
C GLY A 54 -4.54 10.53 6.57
N VAL A 55 -4.58 11.30 5.47
CA VAL A 55 -3.41 12.09 4.99
C VAL A 55 -2.94 13.11 6.03
N HIS A 56 -3.88 13.78 6.71
CA HIS A 56 -3.56 14.78 7.72
C HIS A 56 -2.97 14.14 8.98
N GLY A 57 -3.61 13.09 9.50
CA GLY A 57 -3.09 12.37 10.66
C GLY A 57 -1.72 11.74 10.40
N TYR A 58 -1.47 11.24 9.18
CA TYR A 58 -0.14 10.76 8.81
C TYR A 58 0.92 11.87 8.73
N ALA A 59 0.56 13.08 8.30
CA ALA A 59 1.49 14.21 8.29
C ALA A 59 1.89 14.63 9.72
N GLU A 60 0.90 14.80 10.60
CA GLU A 60 1.14 15.11 12.03
C GLU A 60 1.96 14.01 12.72
N PHE A 61 1.63 12.75 12.43
CA PHE A 61 2.38 11.59 12.89
C PHE A 61 3.85 11.65 12.48
N LEU A 62 4.16 12.02 11.22
CA LEU A 62 5.53 12.15 10.76
C LEU A 62 6.25 13.32 11.44
N ASP A 63 5.58 14.45 11.66
CA ASP A 63 6.16 15.60 12.36
C ASP A 63 6.57 15.21 13.79
N VAL A 64 5.69 14.51 14.51
CA VAL A 64 5.99 13.98 15.86
C VAL A 64 7.12 12.96 15.82
N LEU A 65 7.15 12.06 14.83
CA LEU A 65 8.22 11.06 14.69
C LEU A 65 9.58 11.66 14.31
N HIS A 66 9.60 12.79 13.62
CA HIS A 66 10.84 13.45 13.19
C HIS A 66 11.46 14.37 14.24
N ASP A 67 10.74 14.71 15.31
CA ASP A 67 11.26 15.47 16.44
C ASP A 67 11.46 14.57 17.68
N PRO A 68 12.70 14.11 17.95
CA PRO A 68 12.99 13.29 19.13
C PRO A 68 12.71 13.98 20.47
N ASN A 69 12.56 15.31 20.48
CA ASN A 69 12.26 16.10 21.68
C ASN A 69 10.76 16.38 21.84
N HIS A 70 9.93 16.02 20.85
CA HIS A 70 8.49 16.17 20.95
C HIS A 70 7.98 15.35 22.16
N PRO A 71 7.11 15.90 23.02
CA PRO A 71 6.62 15.20 24.21
C PRO A 71 6.00 13.84 23.87
N ASP A 72 5.31 13.75 22.72
CA ASP A 72 4.64 12.53 22.28
C ASP A 72 5.51 11.59 21.42
N HIS A 73 6.77 11.93 21.12
CA HIS A 73 7.62 11.15 20.20
C HIS A 73 7.77 9.68 20.63
N ALA A 74 8.01 9.45 21.92
CA ALA A 74 8.20 8.10 22.46
C ALA A 74 6.92 7.25 22.35
N ASP A 75 5.76 7.85 22.65
CA ASP A 75 4.47 7.18 22.59
C ASP A 75 4.06 6.93 21.13
N MET A 76 4.28 7.89 20.24
CA MET A 76 4.00 7.77 18.82
C MET A 76 4.82 6.65 18.18
N LYS A 77 6.11 6.57 18.51
CA LYS A 77 7.00 5.49 18.05
C LYS A 77 6.59 4.13 18.59
N ARG A 78 6.08 4.08 19.82
CA ARG A 78 5.56 2.84 20.41
C ARG A 78 4.27 2.40 19.72
N TRP A 79 3.36 3.34 19.44
CA TRP A 79 2.10 3.08 18.74
C TRP A 79 2.32 2.58 17.31
N ALA A 80 3.22 3.23 16.54
CA ALA A 80 3.58 2.82 15.18
C ALA A 80 4.19 1.41 15.10
N GLY A 81 4.71 0.92 16.22
CA GLY A 81 5.39 -0.35 16.34
C GLY A 81 6.87 -0.27 15.97
N ARG A 82 7.68 -1.09 16.66
CA ARG A 82 9.16 -1.06 16.61
C ARG A 82 9.77 -1.22 15.21
N ALA A 83 9.03 -1.77 14.26
CA ALA A 83 9.51 -2.05 12.90
C ALA A 83 9.17 -0.94 11.89
N PHE A 84 8.34 0.04 12.27
CA PHE A 84 7.94 1.11 11.37
C PHE A 84 9.11 2.08 11.14
N HIS A 85 9.34 2.42 9.88
CA HIS A 85 10.26 3.49 9.48
C HIS A 85 9.71 4.11 8.20
N PRO A 86 9.39 5.41 8.17
CA PRO A 86 8.60 6.02 7.09
C PRO A 86 9.27 5.89 5.73
N GLU A 87 10.60 5.96 5.68
CA GLU A 87 11.36 5.86 4.42
C GLU A 87 11.73 4.42 4.01
N LYS A 88 11.35 3.41 4.78
CA LYS A 88 11.74 2.02 4.48
C LYS A 88 10.77 1.39 3.49
N PHE A 89 11.32 0.78 2.44
CA PHE A 89 10.59 -0.10 1.53
C PHE A 89 11.42 -1.37 1.25
N ASP A 90 10.76 -2.53 1.23
CA ASP A 90 11.39 -3.82 0.95
C ASP A 90 10.63 -4.49 -0.19
N ILE A 91 11.22 -4.48 -1.39
CA ILE A 91 10.58 -4.99 -2.60
C ILE A 91 10.26 -6.48 -2.50
N ALA A 92 11.17 -7.28 -1.92
CA ALA A 92 11.00 -8.73 -1.84
C ALA A 92 9.86 -9.10 -0.88
N LYS A 93 9.79 -8.41 0.26
CA LYS A 93 8.69 -8.58 1.23
C LYS A 93 7.35 -8.14 0.64
N THR A 94 7.32 -6.98 -0.03
CA THR A 94 6.09 -6.43 -0.64
C THR A 94 5.58 -7.33 -1.76
N ASP A 95 6.45 -7.76 -2.67
CA ASP A 95 6.13 -8.66 -3.76
C ASP A 95 5.58 -10.01 -3.26
N HIS A 96 6.18 -10.55 -2.19
CA HIS A 96 5.64 -11.74 -1.52
C HIS A 96 4.25 -11.51 -0.92
N ALA A 97 4.03 -10.37 -0.24
CA ALA A 97 2.75 -10.02 0.36
C ALA A 97 1.64 -9.88 -0.69
N VAL A 98 1.91 -9.16 -1.78
CA VAL A 98 0.98 -8.98 -2.92
C VAL A 98 0.55 -10.33 -3.49
N ARG A 99 1.50 -11.21 -3.79
CA ARG A 99 1.17 -12.57 -4.28
C ARG A 99 0.33 -13.36 -3.29
N SER A 100 0.66 -13.27 -2.01
CA SER A 100 -0.04 -14.01 -0.94
C SER A 100 -1.48 -13.54 -0.79
N ALA A 101 -1.72 -12.23 -0.81
CA ALA A 101 -3.04 -11.62 -0.75
C ALA A 101 -3.92 -12.05 -1.94
N VAL A 102 -3.40 -11.98 -3.16
CA VAL A 102 -4.16 -12.39 -4.36
C VAL A 102 -4.46 -13.89 -4.35
N ARG A 103 -3.51 -14.74 -3.92
CA ARG A 103 -3.78 -16.17 -3.75
C ARG A 103 -4.89 -16.43 -2.73
N ALA A 104 -4.90 -15.72 -1.61
CA ALA A 104 -5.94 -15.84 -0.60
C ALA A 104 -7.31 -15.40 -1.14
N ALA A 105 -7.36 -14.27 -1.86
CA ALA A 105 -8.59 -13.78 -2.49
C ALA A 105 -9.16 -14.78 -3.51
N LYS A 106 -8.31 -15.38 -4.36
CA LYS A 106 -8.72 -16.41 -5.31
C LYS A 106 -9.31 -17.64 -4.61
N ARG A 107 -8.70 -18.10 -3.52
CA ARG A 107 -9.24 -19.23 -2.73
C ARG A 107 -10.62 -18.91 -2.15
N ARG A 108 -10.79 -17.72 -1.55
CA ARG A 108 -12.09 -17.28 -1.01
C ARG A 108 -13.17 -17.21 -2.10
N ALA A 109 -12.85 -16.63 -3.25
CA ALA A 109 -13.77 -16.53 -4.37
C ALA A 109 -14.15 -17.90 -4.97
N ALA A 110 -13.26 -18.90 -4.91
CA ALA A 110 -13.56 -20.25 -5.37
C ALA A 110 -14.50 -20.99 -4.41
N LEU A 111 -14.33 -20.79 -3.09
CA LEU A 111 -15.19 -21.39 -2.07
C LEU A 111 -16.60 -20.79 -2.08
N SER A 112 -16.73 -19.47 -2.26
CA SER A 112 -18.01 -18.75 -2.36
C SER A 112 -18.85 -19.11 -3.60
N ARG A 113 -18.31 -19.86 -4.56
CA ARG A 113 -19.04 -20.31 -5.78
C ARG A 113 -19.73 -21.67 -5.59
N TYR A 114 -19.56 -22.28 -4.42
CA TYR A 114 -20.17 -23.56 -4.05
C TYR A 114 -21.27 -23.43 -3.00
N ASP A 115 -21.62 -22.20 -2.59
CA ASP A 115 -22.76 -21.83 -1.75
C ASP A 115 -23.85 -21.17 -2.61
#